data_AF-A0A7S2LEQ9-F1
#
_entry.id   AF-A0A7S2LEQ9-F1
#
_cell.length_a   1.000
_cell.length_b   1.000
_cell.length_c   1.000
_cell.angle_alpha   90.00
_cell.angle_beta   90.00
_cell.angle_gamma   90.00
#
_symmetry.space_group_name_H-M   'P 1'
#
loop_
_entity.id
_entity.type
_entity.pdbx_description
1 polymer ?
#
loop_
_entity_poly.entity_id
_entity_poly.type
_entity_poly.pdbx_seq_one_letter_code
_entity_poly.pdbx_strand_id
1 'polypeptide(L)'
;EEVAKYASAAARLDRLRAAGAEVLFGVDATSLSAGPLRGQAPFDRIVFNFPLLPHALIQRPGTAAPDLHLENRAMLVAFLRGAPALLARDGLVVVASKDCAPYSWWRFEEMPRWAGGELALAGVLPWAITEYPRLYDGPCNVNRDAAVKPTD
;
A
#
# COMPACT_ATOMS: atom_id res chain seq x y z
N GLU A 1 14.95 -3.31 11.31
CA GLU A 1 15.29 -1.92 10.93
C GLU A 1 14.07 -1.01 11.01
N GLU A 2 12.99 -1.29 10.25
CA GLU A 2 11.80 -0.41 10.20
C GLU A 2 10.99 -0.25 11.50
N VAL A 3 10.92 -1.27 12.37
CA VAL A 3 10.17 -1.18 13.64
C VAL A 3 10.78 -0.14 14.58
N ALA A 4 12.10 0.03 14.56
CA ALA A 4 12.79 0.98 15.42
C ALA A 4 12.53 2.45 15.03
N LYS A 5 12.10 2.70 13.78
CA LYS A 5 11.79 4.04 13.27
C LYS A 5 10.56 4.67 13.93
N TYR A 6 9.64 3.84 14.43
CA TYR A 6 8.39 4.31 15.02
C TYR A 6 8.31 3.90 16.48
N ALA A 7 8.39 4.88 17.39
CA ALA A 7 8.38 4.64 18.84
C ALA A 7 7.19 3.80 19.33
N SER A 8 6.03 3.92 18.66
CA SER A 8 4.82 3.17 19.00
C SER A 8 4.70 1.80 18.30
N ALA A 9 5.67 1.39 17.47
CA ALA A 9 5.53 0.16 16.67
C ALA A 9 5.38 -1.08 17.54
N ALA A 10 6.25 -1.27 18.54
CA ALA A 10 6.19 -2.43 19.43
C ALA A 10 4.81 -2.58 20.08
N ALA A 11 4.30 -1.51 20.71
CA ALA A 11 2.97 -1.50 21.34
C ALA A 11 1.82 -1.81 20.34
N ARG A 12 1.93 -1.33 19.09
CA ARG A 12 0.93 -1.63 18.04
C ARG A 12 0.98 -3.10 17.61
N LEU A 13 2.18 -3.66 17.44
CA LEU A 13 2.36 -5.08 17.09
C LEU A 13 1.83 -5.99 18.20
N ASP A 14 2.09 -5.65 19.47
CA ASP A 14 1.59 -6.41 20.61
C ASP A 14 0.06 -6.33 20.71
N ARG A 15 -0.53 -5.16 20.42
CA ARG A 15 -1.99 -5.01 20.35
C ARG A 15 -2.61 -5.88 19.26
N LEU A 16 -1.99 -5.97 18.08
CA LEU A 16 -2.45 -6.83 16.99
C LEU A 16 -2.44 -8.30 17.42
N ARG A 17 -1.32 -8.77 17.99
CA ARG A 17 -1.19 -10.14 18.49
C ARG A 17 -2.20 -10.45 19.61
N ALA A 18 -2.38 -9.52 20.55
CA ALA A 18 -3.35 -9.66 21.64
C ALA A 18 -4.80 -9.70 21.12
N ALA A 19 -5.08 -9.09 19.96
CA ALA A 19 -6.36 -9.20 19.27
C ALA A 19 -6.51 -10.48 18.43
N GLY A 20 -5.53 -11.40 18.47
CA GLY A 20 -5.53 -12.66 17.74
C GLY A 20 -5.04 -12.57 16.30
N ALA A 21 -4.48 -11.42 15.88
CA ALA A 21 -3.92 -11.30 14.54
C ALA A 21 -2.57 -12.02 14.42
N GLU A 22 -2.41 -12.76 13.33
CA GLU A 22 -1.09 -13.21 12.89
C GLU A 22 -0.29 -12.02 12.34
N VAL A 23 0.94 -11.86 12.82
CA VAL A 23 1.82 -10.74 12.43
C VAL A 23 3.04 -11.30 11.72
N LEU A 24 3.10 -11.07 10.41
CA LEU A 24 4.19 -11.50 9.53
C LEU A 24 5.12 -10.33 9.20
N PHE A 25 6.41 -10.63 9.04
CA PHE A 25 7.44 -9.67 8.64
C PHE A 25 8.19 -10.18 7.42
N GLY A 26 8.79 -9.26 6.66
CA GLY A 26 9.54 -9.62 5.45
C GLY A 26 8.65 -9.94 4.25
N VAL A 27 7.41 -9.44 4.25
CA VAL A 27 6.53 -9.50 3.08
C VAL A 27 6.99 -8.45 2.07
N ASP A 28 7.38 -8.90 0.88
CA ASP A 28 7.67 -8.03 -0.26
C ASP A 28 6.38 -7.78 -1.05
N ALA A 29 5.88 -6.55 -1.01
CA ALA A 29 4.68 -6.15 -1.73
C ALA A 29 4.80 -6.31 -3.25
N THR A 30 6.02 -6.34 -3.80
CA THR A 30 6.26 -6.56 -5.24
C THR A 30 6.38 -8.04 -5.62
N SER A 31 6.40 -8.94 -4.63
CA SER A 31 6.57 -10.39 -4.81
C SER A 31 5.73 -11.17 -3.80
N LEU A 32 4.41 -10.97 -3.85
CA LEU A 32 3.46 -11.55 -2.88
C LEU A 32 3.41 -13.10 -2.86
N SER A 33 3.75 -13.75 -3.97
CA SER A 33 3.80 -15.22 -4.05
C SER A 33 5.04 -15.83 -3.39
N ALA A 34 5.99 -14.99 -2.97
CA ALA A 34 7.21 -15.40 -2.30
C ALA A 34 7.16 -15.09 -0.79
N GLY A 35 8.14 -15.61 -0.06
CA GLY A 35 8.36 -15.25 1.33
C GLY A 35 7.23 -15.69 2.28
N PRO A 36 6.91 -14.88 3.32
CA PRO A 36 6.03 -15.28 4.42
C PRO A 36 4.58 -15.59 4.03
N LEU A 37 4.12 -15.12 2.86
CA LEU A 37 2.76 -15.37 2.39
C LEU A 37 2.64 -16.64 1.54
N ARG A 38 3.77 -17.28 1.19
CA ARG A 38 3.76 -18.47 0.37
C ARG A 38 3.00 -19.61 1.05
N GLY A 39 1.97 -20.11 0.38
CA GLY A 39 1.16 -21.23 0.87
C GLY A 39 0.12 -20.84 1.92
N GLN A 40 -0.06 -19.54 2.20
CA GLN A 40 -1.17 -19.06 3.01
C GLN A 40 -2.51 -19.37 2.33
N ALA A 41 -3.55 -19.56 3.15
CA ALA A 41 -4.91 -19.68 2.65
C ALA A 41 -5.34 -18.39 1.92
N PRO A 42 -6.19 -18.47 0.89
CA PRO A 42 -6.67 -17.29 0.19
C PRO A 42 -7.41 -16.33 1.13
N PHE A 43 -7.18 -15.04 0.95
CA PHE A 43 -7.80 -13.97 1.73
C PHE A 43 -9.10 -13.50 1.07
N ASP A 44 -10.15 -13.27 1.87
CA ASP A 44 -11.34 -12.59 1.38
C ASP A 44 -11.07 -11.12 1.03
N ARG A 45 -10.15 -10.48 1.76
CA ARG A 45 -9.80 -9.07 1.61
C ARG A 45 -8.31 -8.87 1.83
N ILE A 46 -7.68 -8.12 0.94
CA ILE A 46 -6.30 -7.65 1.11
C ILE A 46 -6.35 -6.13 1.21
N VAL A 47 -5.87 -5.57 2.32
CA VAL A 47 -5.90 -4.12 2.58
C VAL A 47 -4.47 -3.57 2.54
N PHE A 48 -4.23 -2.57 1.69
CA PHE A 48 -2.95 -1.85 1.63
C PHE A 48 -3.16 -0.37 1.93
N ASN A 49 -2.83 0.05 3.15
CA ASN A 49 -3.06 1.41 3.61
C ASN A 49 -1.88 2.33 3.32
N PHE A 50 -2.13 3.41 2.57
CA PHE A 50 -1.19 4.47 2.23
C PHE A 50 0.16 3.95 1.71
N PRO A 51 0.14 3.09 0.68
CA PRO A 51 1.35 2.46 0.15
C PRO A 51 2.30 3.51 -0.42
N LEU A 52 3.48 3.63 0.18
CA LEU A 52 4.55 4.50 -0.26
C LEU A 52 5.91 3.85 -0.02
N LEU A 53 6.75 3.85 -1.05
CA LEU A 53 8.15 3.49 -0.94
C LEU A 53 8.89 4.52 -0.07
N PRO A 54 9.74 4.07 0.87
CA PRO A 54 10.66 4.94 1.57
C PRO A 54 11.56 5.69 0.58
N HIS A 55 11.65 7.01 0.73
CA HIS A 55 12.48 7.87 -0.12
C HIS A 55 13.94 7.40 -0.22
N ALA A 56 14.48 6.85 0.87
CA ALA A 56 15.85 6.31 0.93
C ALA A 56 16.05 5.05 0.06
N LEU A 57 15.00 4.26 -0.20
CA LEU A 57 15.10 3.09 -1.08
C LEU A 57 15.09 3.48 -2.57
N ILE A 58 14.59 4.67 -2.88
CA ILE A 58 14.49 5.19 -4.25
C ILE A 58 15.73 5.99 -4.61
N GLN A 59 16.27 6.79 -3.68
CA GLN A 59 17.49 7.53 -3.95
C GLN A 59 18.72 6.63 -3.88
N ARG A 60 19.32 6.32 -5.04
CA ARG A 60 20.64 5.69 -5.12
C ARG A 60 21.71 6.79 -5.21
N PRO A 61 22.74 6.77 -4.34
CA PRO A 61 23.84 7.71 -4.43
C PRO A 61 24.51 7.63 -5.82
N GLY A 62 24.63 8.77 -6.51
CA GLY A 62 25.35 8.87 -7.79
C GLY A 62 24.53 8.60 -9.06
N THR A 63 23.22 8.38 -8.97
CA THR A 63 22.32 8.32 -10.14
C THR A 63 21.43 9.55 -10.22
N ALA A 64 20.86 9.84 -11.41
CA ALA A 64 19.71 10.73 -11.48
C ALA A 64 18.62 10.20 -10.53
N ALA A 65 17.98 11.10 -9.77
CA ALA A 65 16.93 10.70 -8.84
C ALA A 65 15.81 10.03 -9.65
N PRO A 66 15.46 8.75 -9.36
CA PRO A 66 14.31 8.14 -10.00
C PRO A 66 13.06 8.96 -9.70
N ASP A 67 12.11 8.97 -10.62
CA ASP A 67 10.83 9.61 -10.37
C ASP A 67 10.10 8.82 -9.26
N LEU A 68 10.08 9.42 -8.06
CA LEU A 68 9.43 8.87 -6.87
C LEU A 68 7.98 8.45 -7.16
N HIS A 69 7.26 9.19 -7.99
CA HIS A 69 5.87 8.87 -8.32
C HIS A 69 5.78 7.65 -9.24
N LEU A 70 6.68 7.55 -10.21
CA LEU A 70 6.74 6.39 -11.11
C LEU A 70 7.09 5.11 -10.34
N GLU A 71 8.06 5.16 -9.44
CA GLU A 71 8.46 4.01 -8.61
C GLU A 71 7.33 3.55 -7.69
N ASN A 72 6.60 4.48 -7.07
CA ASN A 72 5.43 4.14 -6.26
C ASN A 72 4.32 3.48 -7.09
N ARG A 73 4.05 4.01 -8.29
CA ARG A 73 3.08 3.41 -9.21
C ARG A 73 3.52 2.02 -9.68
N ALA A 74 4.80 1.84 -10.00
CA ALA A 74 5.36 0.56 -10.40
C ALA A 74 5.21 -0.49 -9.30
N MET A 75 5.49 -0.11 -8.04
CA MET A 75 5.28 -0.99 -6.88
C MET A 75 3.81 -1.39 -6.72
N LEU A 76 2.88 -0.44 -6.85
CA LEU A 76 1.44 -0.75 -6.78
C LEU A 76 0.98 -1.67 -7.90
N VAL A 77 1.46 -1.48 -9.12
CA VAL A 77 1.17 -2.37 -10.25
C VAL A 77 1.71 -3.78 -10.00
N ALA A 78 2.94 -3.90 -9.47
CA ALA A 78 3.51 -5.21 -9.11
C ALA A 78 2.72 -5.90 -8.00
N PHE A 79 2.31 -5.15 -6.97
CA PHE A 79 1.45 -5.64 -5.90
C PHE A 79 0.11 -6.15 -6.44
N LEU A 80 -0.59 -5.34 -7.26
CA LEU A 80 -1.88 -5.72 -7.85
C LEU A 80 -1.77 -6.90 -8.81
N ARG A 81 -0.62 -7.09 -9.46
CA ARG A 81 -0.34 -8.27 -10.29
C ARG A 81 -0.21 -9.55 -9.44
N GLY A 82 0.40 -9.45 -8.26
CA GLY A 82 0.57 -10.60 -7.37
C GLY A 82 -0.66 -10.94 -6.53
N ALA A 83 -1.55 -9.98 -6.30
CA ALA A 83 -2.69 -10.12 -5.39
C ALA A 83 -3.71 -11.22 -5.78
N PRO A 84 -4.07 -11.45 -7.06
CA PRO A 84 -5.04 -12.48 -7.44
C PRO A 84 -4.71 -13.87 -6.93
N ALA A 85 -3.41 -14.24 -6.90
CA ALA A 85 -2.96 -15.54 -6.41
C ALA A 85 -3.19 -15.76 -4.90
N LEU A 86 -3.45 -14.69 -4.15
CA LEU A 86 -3.72 -14.72 -2.72
C LEU A 86 -5.19 -14.42 -2.39
N LEU A 87 -6.05 -14.18 -3.38
CA LEU A 87 -7.45 -13.86 -3.14
C LEU A 87 -8.33 -15.09 -3.21
N ALA A 88 -9.28 -15.18 -2.29
CA ALA A 88 -10.41 -16.07 -2.43
C ALA A 88 -11.29 -15.65 -3.62
N ARG A 89 -12.18 -16.55 -4.07
CA ARG A 89 -13.18 -16.19 -5.08
C ARG A 89 -14.01 -15.01 -4.58
N ASP A 90 -14.23 -14.02 -5.44
CA ASP A 90 -14.95 -12.78 -5.11
C ASP A 90 -14.26 -11.92 -4.02
N GLY A 91 -12.97 -12.16 -3.78
CA GLY A 91 -12.15 -11.37 -2.87
C GLY A 91 -11.87 -9.96 -3.40
N LEU A 92 -11.52 -9.04 -2.50
CA LEU A 92 -11.23 -7.64 -2.86
C LEU A 92 -9.86 -7.20 -2.38
N VAL A 93 -9.17 -6.43 -3.22
CA VAL A 93 -8.06 -5.58 -2.81
C VAL A 93 -8.60 -4.20 -2.49
N VAL A 94 -8.29 -3.68 -1.31
CA VAL A 94 -8.65 -2.32 -0.88
C VAL A 94 -7.36 -1.54 -0.69
N VAL A 95 -7.17 -0.49 -1.49
CA VAL A 95 -6.02 0.41 -1.37
C VAL A 95 -6.50 1.74 -0.84
N ALA A 96 -5.97 2.16 0.31
CA ALA A 96 -6.20 3.50 0.81
C ALA A 96 -5.13 4.45 0.28
N SER A 97 -5.55 5.53 -0.37
CA SER A 97 -4.67 6.58 -0.90
C SER A 97 -5.24 7.95 -0.59
N LYS A 98 -4.40 8.99 -0.65
CA LYS A 98 -4.87 10.37 -0.69
C LYS A 98 -5.44 10.68 -2.07
N ASP A 99 -6.40 11.59 -2.11
CA ASP A 99 -7.06 12.12 -3.31
C ASP A 99 -6.51 13.48 -3.75
N CYS A 100 -5.48 13.99 -3.08
CA CYS A 100 -4.78 15.21 -3.46
C CYS A 100 -3.54 14.93 -4.33
N ALA A 101 -3.05 15.97 -5.01
CA ALA A 101 -1.77 15.90 -5.70
C ALA A 101 -0.66 15.56 -4.69
N PRO A 102 0.33 14.72 -5.06
CA PRO A 102 0.52 14.05 -6.35
C PRO A 102 -0.19 12.69 -6.50
N TYR A 103 -0.83 12.20 -5.44
CA TYR A 103 -1.43 10.87 -5.38
C TYR A 103 -2.61 10.71 -6.33
N SER A 104 -3.36 11.78 -6.55
CA SER A 104 -4.44 11.83 -7.54
C SER A 104 -3.99 11.53 -8.97
N TRP A 105 -2.69 11.67 -9.30
CA TRP A 105 -2.15 11.35 -10.62
C TRP A 105 -1.74 9.89 -10.79
N TRP A 106 -1.96 9.04 -9.78
CA TRP A 106 -1.52 7.65 -9.85
C TRP A 106 -2.38 6.79 -10.76
N ARG A 107 -3.57 7.29 -11.15
CA ARG A 107 -4.49 6.66 -12.10
C ARG A 107 -4.86 5.23 -11.68
N PHE A 108 -5.41 5.10 -10.46
CA PHE A 108 -5.81 3.82 -9.89
C PHE A 108 -6.79 3.07 -10.80
N GLU A 109 -7.59 3.78 -11.58
CA GLU A 109 -8.50 3.23 -12.58
C GLU A 109 -7.81 2.44 -13.71
N GLU A 110 -6.56 2.76 -14.03
CA GLU A 110 -5.78 2.05 -15.04
C GLU A 110 -4.94 0.91 -14.48
N MET A 111 -4.66 0.93 -13.18
CA MET A 111 -3.74 -0.03 -12.56
C MET A 111 -4.15 -1.50 -12.77
N PRO A 112 -5.44 -1.90 -12.74
CA PRO A 112 -5.82 -3.28 -13.03
C PRO A 112 -5.39 -3.73 -14.43
N ARG A 113 -5.49 -2.84 -15.43
CA ARG A 113 -5.03 -3.10 -16.79
C ARG A 113 -3.50 -3.21 -16.85
N TRP A 114 -2.76 -2.32 -16.18
CA TRP A 114 -1.30 -2.39 -16.11
C TRP A 114 -0.78 -3.60 -15.32
N ALA A 115 -1.57 -4.10 -14.38
CA ALA A 115 -1.26 -5.28 -13.57
C ALA A 115 -1.42 -6.59 -14.36
N GLY A 116 -2.17 -6.60 -15.45
CA GLY A 116 -2.39 -7.79 -16.30
C GLY A 116 -3.85 -8.12 -16.57
N GLY A 117 -4.80 -7.37 -16.01
CA GLY A 117 -6.23 -7.50 -16.31
C GLY A 117 -6.97 -8.59 -15.53
N GLU A 118 -6.32 -9.26 -14.57
CA GLU A 118 -6.99 -10.24 -13.69
C GLU A 118 -7.89 -9.60 -12.63
N LEU A 119 -7.62 -8.33 -12.31
CA LEU A 119 -8.46 -7.50 -11.45
C LEU A 119 -9.25 -6.50 -12.29
N ALA A 120 -10.37 -6.05 -11.73
CA ALA A 120 -11.13 -4.91 -12.23
C ALA A 120 -11.33 -3.90 -11.10
N LEU A 121 -11.35 -2.61 -11.42
CA LEU A 121 -11.70 -1.59 -10.44
C LEU A 121 -13.18 -1.72 -10.08
N ALA A 122 -13.46 -2.16 -8.85
CA ALA A 122 -14.83 -2.28 -8.35
C ALA A 122 -15.46 -0.92 -8.03
N GLY A 123 -14.66 0.05 -7.58
CA GLY A 123 -15.11 1.39 -7.27
C GLY A 123 -14.07 2.20 -6.50
N VAL A 124 -14.35 3.50 -6.36
CA VAL A 124 -13.59 4.42 -5.51
C VAL A 124 -14.58 5.02 -4.53
N LEU A 125 -14.27 4.92 -3.24
CA LEU A 125 -15.13 5.41 -2.15
C LEU A 125 -14.41 6.55 -1.42
N PRO A 126 -15.15 7.56 -0.94
CA PRO A 126 -14.56 8.60 -0.10
C PRO A 126 -14.06 7.96 1.20
N TRP A 127 -12.85 8.34 1.63
CA TRP A 127 -12.33 7.88 2.91
C TRP A 127 -13.07 8.55 4.07
N ALA A 128 -13.81 7.77 4.85
CA ALA A 128 -14.38 8.24 6.10
C ALA A 128 -13.48 7.79 7.26
N ILE A 129 -12.96 8.74 8.05
CA ILE A 129 -12.13 8.44 9.23
C ILE A 129 -12.81 7.48 10.23
N THR A 130 -14.15 7.42 10.18
CA THR A 130 -15.00 6.51 10.96
C THR A 130 -14.86 5.04 10.58
N GLU A 131 -14.20 4.69 9.47
CA GLU A 131 -13.96 3.30 9.04
C GLU A 131 -12.80 2.66 9.81
N TYR A 132 -11.85 3.46 10.31
CA TYR A 132 -10.75 3.01 11.17
C TYR A 132 -10.54 3.93 12.40
N PRO A 133 -11.58 4.17 13.22
CA PRO A 133 -11.63 5.27 14.19
C PRO A 133 -10.68 5.08 15.39
N ARG A 134 -10.09 3.88 15.54
CA ARG A 134 -9.13 3.55 16.60
C ARG A 134 -7.72 3.29 16.09
N LEU A 135 -7.51 3.37 14.77
CA LEU A 135 -6.21 3.09 14.14
C LEU A 135 -5.50 4.39 13.69
N TYR A 136 -6.28 5.43 13.36
CA TYR A 136 -5.77 6.73 12.94
C TYR A 136 -6.40 7.84 13.80
N ASP A 137 -5.57 8.62 14.50
CA ASP A 137 -6.01 9.72 15.38
C ASP A 137 -6.39 11.01 14.62
N GLY A 138 -6.43 10.98 13.29
CA GLY A 138 -6.71 12.14 12.44
C GLY A 138 -6.17 12.00 11.01
N PRO A 139 -6.52 12.90 10.08
CA PRO A 139 -5.92 12.95 8.75
C PRO A 139 -4.42 13.27 8.85
N CYS A 140 -3.58 12.28 8.55
CA CYS A 140 -2.13 12.42 8.57
C CYS A 140 -1.63 13.23 7.36
N ASN A 141 -0.89 14.31 7.63
CA ASN A 141 -0.05 15.02 6.64
C ASN A 141 -0.79 15.55 5.38
N VAL A 142 -1.99 16.10 5.49
CA VAL A 142 -2.71 16.68 4.33
C VAL A 142 -2.08 17.98 3.81
N ASN A 143 -1.42 18.76 4.66
CA ASN A 143 -0.89 20.09 4.29
C ASN A 143 0.52 20.07 3.68
N ARG A 144 1.24 18.94 3.72
CA ARG A 144 2.63 18.86 3.23
C ARG A 144 2.72 18.69 1.71
N ASP A 145 1.64 18.23 1.07
CA ASP A 145 1.65 17.77 -0.32
C ASP A 145 1.16 18.84 -1.33
N ALA A 146 0.77 20.03 -0.86
CA ALA A 146 0.22 21.11 -1.70
C ALA A 146 1.21 21.70 -2.73
N ALA A 147 2.50 21.35 -2.65
CA ALA A 147 3.56 21.92 -3.49
C ALA A 147 4.15 20.94 -4.53
N VAL A 148 3.58 19.74 -4.69
CA VAL A 148 4.13 18.75 -5.63
C VAL A 148 3.72 19.06 -7.07
N LYS A 149 4.67 18.94 -8.01
CA LYS A 149 4.47 19.22 -9.45
C LYS A 149 3.88 18.00 -10.19
N PRO A 150 2.99 18.22 -11.18
CA PRO A 150 2.46 17.18 -12.07
C PRO A 150 3.54 16.27 -12.68
N THR A 151 3.20 14.99 -12.86
CA THR A 151 4.09 13.95 -13.45
C THR A 151 3.63 13.49 -14.83
N ASP A 152 2.82 14.30 -15.52
CA ASP A 152 2.36 14.09 -16.89
C ASP A 152 3.36 14.60 -17.94
#